data_AF-A0A554KPG8-F1
#
_entry.id   AF-A0A554KPG8-F1
#
_cell.length_a   1.000
_cell.length_b   1.000
_cell.length_c   1.000
_cell.angle_alpha   90.00
_cell.angle_beta   90.00
_cell.angle_gamma   90.00
#
_symmetry.space_group_name_H-M   'P 1'
#
loop_
_entity.id
_entity.type
_entity.pdbx_description
1 polymer ?
#
loop_
_entity_poly.entity_id
_entity_poly.type
_entity_poly.pdbx_seq_one_letter_code
_entity_poly.pdbx_strand_id
1 'polypeptide(L)'
;MNDLDLKAELDEASMTEYPDKNLEETLTGHILQRFDAGKGATAKAHSVKNEICHLSKEGIEALRCGDEQTADEKKLAMEAELKRLAKIDLPFDSFWQFHSEAAQEVAEYHVVRWLYPILFTDSQLRPAKMPSAKELAMTPQAWLAGIIDGITEMSKLLRDRLCDDSQMTGEERLELRKRFLTIARQIKSYLDQFADSVPAVINNSRRPGYHETFRGGLGRITGAIERTQETIIEALDRTAI
;
A
#
# COMPACT_ATOMS: atom_id res chain seq x y z
N MET A 1 68.36 -34.71 21.27
CA MET A 1 66.98 -34.77 20.76
C MET A 1 67.02 -34.22 19.37
N ASN A 2 66.78 -35.09 18.39
CA ASN A 2 66.96 -34.81 16.97
C ASN A 2 65.72 -34.09 16.42
N ASP A 3 65.94 -33.10 15.55
CA ASP A 3 64.94 -32.41 14.71
C ASP A 3 64.13 -33.34 13.78
N LEU A 4 64.40 -34.65 13.83
CA LEU A 4 63.67 -35.69 13.10
C LEU A 4 62.47 -36.24 13.86
N ASP A 5 62.39 -36.04 15.19
CA ASP A 5 61.24 -36.51 15.99
C ASP A 5 60.07 -35.50 16.00
N LEU A 6 60.34 -34.22 15.74
CA LEU A 6 59.31 -33.17 15.65
C LEU A 6 58.52 -33.19 14.33
N LYS A 7 59.03 -33.86 13.30
CA LYS A 7 58.32 -34.02 12.02
C LYS A 7 57.31 -35.17 12.05
N ALA A 8 57.55 -36.19 12.87
CA ALA A 8 56.61 -37.30 13.02
C ALA A 8 55.37 -36.92 13.85
N GLU A 9 55.51 -35.99 14.81
CA GLU A 9 54.37 -35.50 15.61
C GLU A 9 53.52 -34.44 14.88
N LEU A 10 54.04 -33.82 13.82
CA LEU A 10 53.30 -32.83 13.02
C LEU A 10 52.61 -33.41 11.77
N ASP A 11 53.01 -34.61 11.32
CA ASP A 11 52.33 -35.32 10.21
C ASP A 11 51.13 -36.17 10.67
N GLU A 12 50.95 -36.42 11.98
CA GLU A 12 49.71 -37.02 12.53
C GLU A 12 48.60 -35.99 12.84
N ALA A 13 48.92 -34.69 12.84
CA ALA A 13 47.91 -33.62 12.91
C ALA A 13 47.24 -33.33 11.55
N SER A 14 47.64 -34.06 10.51
CA SER A 14 47.16 -33.94 9.13
C SER A 14 46.28 -35.13 8.75
N MET A 15 45.16 -35.33 9.46
CA MET A 15 44.01 -36.07 8.94
C MET A 15 42.71 -35.52 9.56
N THR A 16 42.18 -34.49 8.90
CA THR A 16 40.79 -34.43 8.45
C THR A 16 39.74 -35.19 9.29
N GLU A 17 39.35 -34.62 10.43
CA GLU A 17 37.94 -34.68 10.82
C GLU A 17 37.22 -33.57 10.07
N TYR A 18 36.74 -33.90 8.88
CA TYR A 18 35.62 -33.17 8.28
C TYR A 18 34.49 -33.12 9.31
N PRO A 19 33.74 -32.00 9.42
CA PRO A 19 32.61 -31.93 10.33
C PRO A 19 31.77 -33.20 10.15
N ASP A 20 31.49 -33.87 11.26
CA ASP A 20 30.74 -35.12 11.36
C ASP A 20 29.65 -35.12 10.27
N LYS A 21 29.66 -36.09 9.34
CA LYS A 21 28.68 -36.14 8.22
C LYS A 21 27.26 -36.00 8.74
N ASN A 22 26.99 -36.48 9.95
CA ASN A 22 25.73 -36.28 10.66
C ASN A 22 25.43 -34.80 10.94
N LEU A 23 26.40 -34.00 11.37
CA LEU A 23 26.26 -32.56 11.61
C LEU A 23 26.04 -31.79 10.30
N GLU A 24 26.77 -32.14 9.23
CA GLU A 24 26.62 -31.52 7.92
C GLU A 24 25.27 -31.86 7.27
N GLU A 25 24.81 -33.12 7.35
CA GLU A 25 23.49 -33.57 6.88
C GLU A 25 22.36 -32.96 7.72
N THR A 26 22.55 -32.83 9.04
CA THR A 26 21.55 -32.23 9.95
C THR A 26 21.46 -30.72 9.74
N LEU A 27 22.59 -30.01 9.62
CA LEU A 27 22.61 -28.56 9.38
C LEU A 27 22.05 -28.24 7.99
N THR A 28 22.48 -28.96 6.96
CA THR A 28 22.00 -28.79 5.59
C THR A 28 20.52 -29.13 5.49
N GLY A 29 20.07 -30.22 6.13
CA GLY A 29 18.65 -30.60 6.20
C GLY A 29 17.79 -29.54 6.88
N HIS A 30 18.23 -28.98 8.01
CA HIS A 30 17.52 -27.90 8.69
C HIS A 30 17.49 -26.59 7.89
N ILE A 31 18.59 -26.24 7.22
CA ILE A 31 18.65 -25.07 6.34
C ILE A 31 17.69 -25.24 5.16
N LEU A 32 17.70 -26.40 4.49
CA LEU A 32 16.81 -26.69 3.36
C LEU A 32 15.34 -26.69 3.78
N GLN A 33 14.99 -27.32 4.90
CA GLN A 33 13.62 -27.29 5.44
C GLN A 33 13.16 -25.87 5.76
N ARG A 34 14.02 -25.04 6.39
CA ARG A 34 13.70 -23.62 6.64
C ARG A 34 13.53 -22.85 5.33
N PHE A 35 14.37 -23.11 4.34
CA PHE A 35 14.30 -22.43 3.06
C PHE A 35 13.02 -22.78 2.29
N ASP A 36 12.63 -24.06 2.25
CA ASP A 36 11.41 -24.51 1.59
C ASP A 36 10.14 -24.07 2.33
N ALA A 37 10.15 -24.09 3.67
CA ALA A 37 9.09 -23.47 4.46
C ALA A 37 8.98 -21.96 4.16
N GLY A 38 10.12 -21.26 4.04
CA GLY A 38 10.18 -19.85 3.66
C GLY A 38 9.63 -19.57 2.25
N LYS A 39 9.89 -20.44 1.27
CA LYS A 39 9.28 -20.36 -0.08
C LYS A 39 7.76 -20.50 -0.01
N GLY A 40 7.28 -21.51 0.71
CA GLY A 40 5.84 -21.75 0.89
C GLY A 40 5.13 -20.57 1.56
N ALA A 41 5.74 -20.02 2.61
CA ALA A 41 5.23 -18.83 3.30
C ALA A 41 5.21 -17.59 2.39
N THR A 42 6.27 -17.37 1.62
CA THR A 42 6.37 -16.25 0.68
C THR A 42 5.31 -16.34 -0.43
N ALA A 43 5.11 -17.53 -1.01
CA ALA A 43 4.07 -17.75 -2.01
C ALA A 43 2.66 -17.48 -1.44
N LYS A 44 2.41 -17.94 -0.20
CA LYS A 44 1.16 -17.66 0.52
C LYS A 44 0.97 -16.15 0.73
N ALA A 45 2.02 -15.43 1.15
CA ALA A 45 2.00 -13.99 1.36
C ALA A 45 1.67 -13.22 0.07
N HIS A 46 2.26 -13.59 -1.06
CA HIS A 46 1.91 -13.05 -2.38
C HIS A 46 0.44 -13.27 -2.71
N SER A 47 -0.08 -14.47 -2.51
CA SER A 47 -1.49 -14.78 -2.74
C SER A 47 -2.41 -13.91 -1.88
N VAL A 48 -2.11 -13.73 -0.59
CA VAL A 48 -2.90 -12.87 0.31
C VAL A 48 -2.88 -11.41 -0.16
N LYS A 49 -1.69 -10.89 -0.50
CA LYS A 49 -1.55 -9.52 -0.98
C LYS A 49 -2.36 -9.29 -2.26
N ASN A 50 -2.27 -10.23 -3.20
CA ASN A 50 -3.01 -10.13 -4.47
C ASN A 50 -4.52 -10.16 -4.23
N GLU A 51 -4.99 -10.96 -3.28
CA GLU A 51 -6.40 -11.00 -2.88
C GLU A 51 -6.85 -9.64 -2.32
N ILE A 52 -6.07 -9.00 -1.45
CA ILE A 52 -6.35 -7.65 -0.94
C ILE A 52 -6.47 -6.64 -2.09
N CYS A 53 -5.53 -6.65 -3.04
CA CYS A 53 -5.59 -5.78 -4.22
C CYS A 53 -6.81 -6.09 -5.12
N HIS A 54 -7.24 -7.35 -5.19
CA HIS A 54 -8.42 -7.73 -5.95
C HIS A 54 -9.69 -7.21 -5.29
N LEU A 55 -9.85 -7.45 -3.99
CA LEU A 55 -10.97 -6.97 -3.18
C LEU A 55 -11.07 -5.43 -3.19
N SER A 56 -9.93 -4.72 -3.15
CA SER A 56 -9.86 -3.26 -3.29
C SER A 56 -10.51 -2.78 -4.59
N LYS A 57 -10.11 -3.38 -5.71
CA LYS A 57 -10.66 -3.06 -7.04
C LYS A 57 -12.15 -3.37 -7.13
N GLU A 58 -12.57 -4.54 -6.64
CA GLU A 58 -13.99 -4.91 -6.61
C GLU A 58 -14.82 -3.95 -5.77
N GLY A 59 -14.29 -3.51 -4.63
CA GLY A 59 -14.97 -2.55 -3.77
C GLY A 59 -15.06 -1.15 -4.38
N ILE A 60 -13.99 -0.68 -5.04
CA ILE A 60 -14.00 0.60 -5.77
C ILE A 60 -15.00 0.54 -6.93
N GLU A 61 -15.06 -0.58 -7.63
CA GLU A 61 -16.03 -0.82 -8.69
C GLU A 61 -17.48 -0.83 -8.17
N ALA A 62 -17.71 -1.44 -7.00
CA ALA A 62 -19.00 -1.40 -6.32
C ALA A 62 -19.40 0.05 -5.97
N LEU A 63 -18.47 0.85 -5.44
CA LEU A 63 -18.69 2.28 -5.19
C LEU A 63 -19.00 3.04 -6.50
N ARG A 64 -18.32 2.75 -7.60
CA ARG A 64 -18.62 3.35 -8.92
C ARG A 64 -20.07 3.11 -9.33
N CYS A 65 -20.56 1.90 -9.09
CA CYS A 65 -21.93 1.47 -9.37
C CYS A 65 -22.96 1.95 -8.33
N GLY A 66 -22.52 2.57 -7.22
CA GLY A 66 -23.40 2.99 -6.11
C GLY A 66 -23.81 1.85 -5.16
N ASP A 67 -23.16 0.69 -5.24
CA ASP A 67 -23.39 -0.45 -4.36
C ASP A 67 -22.52 -0.33 -3.08
N GLU A 68 -23.00 0.47 -2.14
CA GLU A 68 -22.31 0.67 -0.86
C GLU A 68 -22.24 -0.59 0.01
N GLN A 69 -23.19 -1.51 -0.13
CA GLN A 69 -23.21 -2.75 0.65
C GLN A 69 -22.04 -3.64 0.23
N THR A 70 -21.91 -3.92 -1.08
CA THR A 70 -20.78 -4.70 -1.59
C THR A 70 -19.46 -4.02 -1.25
N ALA A 71 -19.39 -2.69 -1.36
CA ALA A 71 -18.18 -1.95 -0.98
C ALA A 71 -17.80 -2.16 0.51
N ASP A 72 -18.77 -2.21 1.43
CA ASP A 72 -18.50 -2.47 2.84
C ASP A 72 -18.13 -3.94 3.11
N GLU A 73 -18.71 -4.89 2.39
CA GLU A 73 -18.33 -6.31 2.46
C GLU A 73 -16.87 -6.50 2.01
N LYS A 74 -16.46 -5.85 0.91
CA LYS A 74 -15.06 -5.90 0.43
C LYS A 74 -14.10 -5.26 1.41
N LYS A 75 -14.47 -4.15 2.05
CA LYS A 75 -13.68 -3.53 3.14
C LYS A 75 -13.36 -4.53 4.26
N LEU A 76 -14.39 -5.21 4.77
CA LEU A 76 -14.26 -6.16 5.87
C LEU A 76 -13.41 -7.38 5.45
N ALA A 77 -13.57 -7.84 4.21
CA ALA A 77 -12.76 -8.92 3.65
C ALA A 77 -11.29 -8.52 3.56
N MET A 78 -10.97 -7.30 3.09
CA MET A 78 -9.59 -6.80 3.03
C MET A 78 -8.94 -6.73 4.42
N GLU A 79 -9.66 -6.23 5.43
CA GLU A 79 -9.17 -6.20 6.82
C GLU A 79 -8.91 -7.60 7.37
N ALA A 80 -9.77 -8.58 7.03
CA ALA A 80 -9.59 -9.97 7.43
C ALA A 80 -8.35 -10.59 6.76
N GLU A 81 -8.13 -10.31 5.48
CA GLU A 81 -6.94 -10.76 4.74
C GLU A 81 -5.65 -10.11 5.25
N LEU A 82 -5.67 -8.83 5.62
CA LEU A 82 -4.51 -8.18 6.26
C LEU A 82 -4.16 -8.86 7.59
N LYS A 83 -5.18 -9.16 8.42
CA LYS A 83 -4.99 -9.94 9.66
C LYS A 83 -4.48 -11.36 9.37
N ARG A 84 -4.84 -11.96 8.23
CA ARG A 84 -4.34 -13.27 7.80
C ARG A 84 -2.88 -13.20 7.37
N LEU A 85 -2.50 -12.16 6.62
CA LEU A 85 -1.11 -11.90 6.23
C LEU A 85 -0.21 -11.74 7.45
N ALA A 86 -0.67 -11.00 8.47
CA ALA A 86 0.06 -10.78 9.71
C ALA A 86 0.41 -12.07 10.49
N LYS A 87 -0.28 -13.18 10.21
CA LYS A 87 -0.08 -14.50 10.85
C LYS A 87 0.81 -15.45 10.04
N ILE A 88 1.28 -15.04 8.87
CA ILE A 88 2.18 -15.85 8.05
C ILE A 88 3.59 -15.69 8.62
N ASP A 89 4.22 -16.82 8.94
CA ASP A 89 5.60 -16.86 9.42
C ASP A 89 6.56 -16.53 8.26
N LEU A 90 6.99 -15.27 8.22
CA LEU A 90 7.88 -14.72 7.21
C LEU A 90 9.16 -14.18 7.88
N PRO A 91 10.31 -14.24 7.19
CA PRO A 91 11.47 -13.46 7.59
C PRO A 91 11.11 -11.97 7.74
N PHE A 92 11.69 -11.31 8.74
CA PHE A 92 11.32 -9.93 9.13
C PHE A 92 11.28 -8.94 7.95
N ASP A 93 12.29 -8.95 7.08
CA ASP A 93 12.33 -8.04 5.93
C ASP A 93 11.23 -8.34 4.90
N SER A 94 10.97 -9.62 4.62
CA SER A 94 9.89 -10.04 3.73
C SER A 94 8.53 -9.69 4.32
N PHE A 95 8.33 -9.95 5.62
CA PHE A 95 7.13 -9.56 6.35
C PHE A 95 6.87 -8.06 6.21
N TRP A 96 7.87 -7.23 6.50
CA TRP A 96 7.76 -5.78 6.42
C TRP A 96 7.33 -5.34 5.03
N GLN A 97 7.93 -5.90 3.98
CA GLN A 97 7.58 -5.56 2.61
C GLN A 97 6.13 -5.95 2.27
N PHE A 98 5.75 -7.21 2.47
CA PHE A 98 4.41 -7.69 2.11
C PHE A 98 3.33 -6.98 2.92
N HIS A 99 3.53 -6.85 4.22
CA HIS A 99 2.57 -6.20 5.11
C HIS A 99 2.43 -4.72 4.78
N SER A 100 3.53 -4.01 4.50
CA SER A 100 3.47 -2.57 4.19
C SER A 100 2.79 -2.30 2.86
N GLU A 101 3.06 -3.10 1.82
CA GLU A 101 2.37 -3.00 0.52
C GLU A 101 0.87 -3.31 0.66
N ALA A 102 0.51 -4.39 1.36
CA ALA A 102 -0.89 -4.77 1.60
C ALA A 102 -1.64 -3.74 2.46
N ALA A 103 -1.00 -3.23 3.52
CA ALA A 103 -1.60 -2.25 4.41
C ALA A 103 -1.83 -0.90 3.72
N GLN A 104 -0.95 -0.52 2.78
CA GLN A 104 -1.15 0.67 1.94
C GLN A 104 -2.43 0.56 1.10
N GLU A 105 -2.67 -0.59 0.47
CA GLU A 105 -3.90 -0.85 -0.31
C GLU A 105 -5.16 -0.79 0.59
N VAL A 106 -5.10 -1.36 1.80
CA VAL A 106 -6.20 -1.27 2.77
C VAL A 106 -6.46 0.18 3.16
N ALA A 107 -5.42 0.95 3.49
CA ALA A 107 -5.56 2.36 3.84
C ALA A 107 -6.12 3.19 2.68
N GLU A 108 -5.65 2.96 1.45
CA GLU A 108 -6.21 3.56 0.23
C GLU A 108 -7.71 3.33 0.13
N TYR A 109 -8.16 2.08 0.27
CA TYR A 109 -9.57 1.75 0.22
C TYR A 109 -10.39 2.45 1.31
N HIS A 110 -9.87 2.51 2.54
CA HIS A 110 -10.52 3.25 3.63
C HIS A 110 -10.69 4.73 3.30
N VAL A 111 -9.69 5.35 2.67
CA VAL A 111 -9.75 6.77 2.25
C VAL A 111 -10.82 6.95 1.19
N VAL A 112 -10.84 6.09 0.18
CA VAL A 112 -11.85 6.13 -0.90
C VAL A 112 -13.25 5.99 -0.31
N ARG A 113 -13.50 4.96 0.50
CA ARG A 113 -14.80 4.73 1.15
C ARG A 113 -15.22 5.89 2.05
N TRP A 114 -14.27 6.49 2.76
CA TRP A 114 -14.50 7.63 3.66
C TRP A 114 -14.86 8.92 2.90
N LEU A 115 -14.19 9.18 1.78
CA LEU A 115 -14.41 10.38 0.96
C LEU A 115 -15.60 10.24 0.01
N TYR A 116 -15.95 9.02 -0.39
CA TYR A 116 -17.07 8.73 -1.31
C TYR A 116 -18.37 9.47 -0.96
N PRO A 117 -18.93 9.38 0.26
CA PRO A 117 -20.18 10.06 0.59
C PRO A 117 -20.04 11.58 0.68
N ILE A 118 -18.84 12.10 0.99
CA ILE A 118 -18.59 13.55 0.95
C ILE A 118 -18.69 14.03 -0.49
N LEU A 119 -18.08 13.27 -1.42
CA LEU A 119 -17.98 13.68 -2.80
C LEU A 119 -19.30 13.51 -3.54
N PHE A 120 -19.96 12.35 -3.44
CA PHE A 120 -21.03 11.96 -4.37
C PHE A 120 -22.45 11.98 -3.83
N THR A 121 -22.67 11.90 -2.51
CA THR A 121 -24.04 11.72 -1.96
C THR A 121 -24.63 12.97 -1.32
N ASP A 122 -23.97 14.13 -1.51
CA ASP A 122 -24.32 15.43 -0.94
C ASP A 122 -24.65 15.41 0.56
N SER A 123 -24.04 14.47 1.26
CA SER A 123 -24.25 14.32 2.67
C SER A 123 -23.50 15.44 3.39
N GLN A 124 -24.24 16.40 3.98
CA GLN A 124 -23.72 17.28 5.05
C GLN A 124 -23.22 16.48 6.28
N LEU A 125 -23.34 15.14 6.22
CA LEU A 125 -22.80 14.22 7.19
C LEU A 125 -21.28 14.29 7.14
N ARG A 126 -20.69 14.82 8.21
CA ARG A 126 -19.29 14.56 8.53
C ARG A 126 -19.13 13.05 8.51
N PRO A 127 -18.39 12.45 7.56
CA PRO A 127 -18.16 11.02 7.61
C PRO A 127 -17.54 10.68 8.96
N ALA A 128 -17.80 9.48 9.45
CA ALA A 128 -17.17 8.97 10.65
C ALA A 128 -15.66 9.22 10.57
N LYS A 129 -15.01 9.56 11.70
CA LYS A 129 -13.58 9.83 11.78
C LYS A 129 -12.80 8.77 10.99
N MET A 130 -11.93 9.20 10.08
CA MET A 130 -11.06 8.29 9.35
C MET A 130 -10.23 7.45 10.36
N PRO A 131 -10.19 6.11 10.21
CA PRO A 131 -9.39 5.27 11.09
C PRO A 131 -7.91 5.63 11.04
N SER A 132 -7.29 5.72 12.20
CA SER A 132 -5.85 5.90 12.36
C SER A 132 -5.06 4.65 12.00
N ALA A 133 -3.76 4.81 11.72
CA ALA A 133 -2.84 3.69 11.48
C ALA A 133 -2.91 2.61 12.57
N LYS A 134 -3.06 3.04 13.83
CA LYS A 134 -3.18 2.12 14.99
C LYS A 134 -4.49 1.34 14.96
N GLU A 135 -5.61 2.00 14.64
CA GLU A 135 -6.93 1.35 14.55
C GLU A 135 -6.95 0.29 13.42
N LEU A 136 -6.19 0.51 12.35
CA LEU A 136 -6.04 -0.43 11.23
C LEU A 136 -4.85 -1.39 11.37
N ALA A 137 -4.18 -1.41 12.53
CA ALA A 137 -3.02 -2.28 12.79
C ALA A 137 -1.91 -2.21 11.72
N MET A 138 -1.59 -1.01 11.25
CA MET A 138 -0.57 -0.77 10.23
C MET A 138 0.46 0.28 10.65
N THR A 139 1.54 0.37 9.88
CA THR A 139 2.58 1.38 10.11
C THR A 139 2.09 2.78 9.68
N PRO A 140 2.58 3.86 10.30
CA PRO A 140 2.26 5.22 9.85
C PRO A 140 2.64 5.46 8.39
N GLN A 141 3.72 4.84 7.89
CA GLN A 141 4.17 4.95 6.51
C GLN A 141 3.15 4.36 5.53
N ALA A 142 2.64 3.15 5.81
CA ALA A 142 1.62 2.51 4.98
C ALA A 142 0.32 3.31 4.98
N TRP A 143 -0.05 3.84 6.15
CA TRP A 143 -1.23 4.68 6.30
C TRP A 143 -1.12 5.99 5.51
N LEU A 144 0.00 6.70 5.60
CA LEU A 144 0.26 7.93 4.83
C LEU A 144 0.30 7.68 3.32
N ALA A 145 0.94 6.59 2.89
CA ALA A 145 0.97 6.18 1.50
C ALA A 145 -0.44 5.86 0.98
N GLY A 146 -1.26 5.16 1.76
CA GLY A 146 -2.65 4.87 1.43
C GLY A 146 -3.53 6.13 1.35
N ILE A 147 -3.31 7.12 2.23
CA ILE A 147 -3.98 8.44 2.08
C ILE A 147 -3.66 9.05 0.73
N ILE A 148 -2.38 9.07 0.35
CA ILE A 148 -1.95 9.63 -0.92
C ILE A 148 -2.64 8.92 -2.09
N ASP A 149 -2.58 7.59 -2.11
CA ASP A 149 -3.15 6.79 -3.18
C ASP A 149 -4.66 6.95 -3.24
N GLY A 150 -5.35 6.95 -2.10
CA GLY A 150 -6.79 7.14 -2.00
C GLY A 150 -7.27 8.45 -2.60
N ILE A 151 -6.53 9.56 -2.47
CA ILE A 151 -6.89 10.81 -3.16
C ILE A 151 -6.78 10.67 -4.68
N THR A 152 -5.73 9.99 -5.16
CA THR A 152 -5.55 9.78 -6.60
C THR A 152 -6.59 8.82 -7.16
N GLU A 153 -7.03 7.82 -6.38
CA GLU A 153 -8.08 6.88 -6.74
C GLU A 153 -9.45 7.55 -6.75
N MET A 154 -9.73 8.42 -5.76
CA MET A 154 -10.92 9.28 -5.77
C MET A 154 -10.99 10.17 -7.02
N SER A 155 -9.84 10.65 -7.51
CA SER A 155 -9.79 11.42 -8.78
C SER A 155 -10.19 10.58 -9.99
N LYS A 156 -9.78 9.31 -10.04
CA LYS A 156 -10.18 8.37 -11.11
C LYS A 156 -11.66 8.04 -11.00
N LEU A 157 -12.15 7.72 -9.80
CA LEU A 157 -13.55 7.42 -9.54
C LEU A 157 -14.47 8.59 -9.92
N LEU A 158 -14.06 9.83 -9.61
CA LEU A 158 -14.76 11.04 -10.06
C LEU A 158 -14.83 11.10 -11.59
N ARG A 159 -13.69 10.93 -12.28
CA ARG A 159 -13.65 10.95 -13.74
C ARG A 159 -14.58 9.90 -14.33
N ASP A 160 -14.51 8.67 -13.83
CA ASP A 160 -15.27 7.55 -14.36
C ASP A 160 -16.77 7.78 -14.13
N ARG A 161 -17.18 8.25 -12.94
CA ARG A 161 -18.57 8.64 -12.66
C ARG A 161 -19.07 9.76 -13.57
N LEU A 162 -18.25 10.79 -13.83
CA LEU A 162 -18.57 11.88 -14.75
C LEU A 162 -18.69 11.40 -16.21
N CYS A 163 -17.97 10.35 -16.59
CA CYS A 163 -18.08 9.75 -17.93
C CYS A 163 -19.33 8.86 -18.06
N ASP A 164 -19.64 8.08 -17.03
CA ASP A 164 -20.72 7.08 -17.05
C ASP A 164 -22.11 7.72 -16.85
N ASP A 165 -22.21 8.82 -16.11
CA ASP A 165 -23.49 9.47 -15.80
C ASP A 165 -23.92 10.49 -16.87
N SER A 166 -24.60 9.99 -17.89
CA SER A 166 -25.16 10.82 -18.99
C SER A 166 -26.25 11.79 -18.56
N GLN A 167 -26.86 11.62 -17.37
CA GLN A 167 -27.96 12.45 -16.90
C GLN A 167 -27.48 13.66 -16.09
N MET A 168 -26.24 13.64 -15.62
CA MET A 168 -25.66 14.71 -14.83
C MET A 168 -25.51 16.01 -15.64
N THR A 169 -26.12 17.08 -15.14
CA THR A 169 -26.07 18.43 -15.72
C THR A 169 -24.67 19.04 -15.66
N GLY A 170 -24.43 20.07 -16.48
CA GLY A 170 -23.16 20.81 -16.45
C GLY A 170 -22.85 21.42 -15.08
N GLU A 171 -23.87 21.92 -14.38
CA GLU A 171 -23.72 22.51 -13.03
C GLU A 171 -23.34 21.45 -11.99
N GLU A 172 -24.01 20.30 -11.97
CA GLU A 172 -23.68 19.18 -11.07
C GLU A 172 -22.26 18.66 -11.32
N ARG A 173 -21.87 18.51 -12.59
CA ARG A 173 -20.51 18.11 -12.98
C ARG A 173 -19.47 19.10 -12.45
N LEU A 174 -19.75 20.40 -12.55
CA LEU A 174 -18.86 21.46 -12.07
C LEU A 174 -18.76 21.46 -10.54
N GLU A 175 -19.88 21.26 -9.85
CA GLU A 175 -19.93 21.22 -8.39
C GLU A 175 -19.13 20.04 -7.81
N LEU A 176 -19.28 18.84 -8.37
CA LEU A 176 -18.48 17.68 -7.97
C LEU A 176 -16.98 17.92 -8.13
N ARG A 177 -16.57 18.56 -9.24
CA ARG A 177 -15.16 18.91 -9.47
C ARG A 177 -14.64 19.92 -8.44
N LYS A 178 -15.41 20.96 -8.14
CA LYS A 178 -15.06 21.96 -7.10
C LYS A 178 -14.95 21.32 -5.72
N ARG A 179 -15.83 20.38 -5.40
CA ARG A 179 -15.82 19.64 -4.15
C ARG A 179 -14.58 18.75 -4.03
N PHE A 180 -14.29 17.95 -5.04
CA PHE A 180 -13.05 17.15 -5.09
C PHE A 180 -11.82 18.05 -4.95
N LEU A 181 -11.76 19.16 -5.67
CA LEU A 181 -10.64 20.10 -5.63
C LEU A 181 -10.41 20.65 -4.22
N THR A 182 -11.50 20.98 -3.50
CA THR A 182 -11.44 21.45 -2.12
C THR A 182 -10.88 20.39 -1.18
N ILE A 183 -11.40 19.16 -1.26
CA ILE A 183 -10.95 18.01 -0.46
C ILE A 183 -9.46 17.73 -0.72
N ALA A 184 -9.08 17.59 -1.99
CA ALA A 184 -7.72 17.25 -2.39
C ALA A 184 -6.72 18.31 -1.93
N ARG A 185 -7.04 19.60 -2.06
CA ARG A 185 -6.18 20.70 -1.58
C ARG A 185 -6.02 20.72 -0.06
N GLN A 186 -7.10 20.49 0.68
CA GLN A 186 -7.05 20.43 2.14
C GLN A 186 -6.15 19.29 2.60
N ILE A 187 -6.38 18.07 2.09
CA ILE A 187 -5.59 16.90 2.45
C ILE A 187 -4.13 17.08 2.04
N LYS A 188 -3.87 17.58 0.82
CA LYS A 188 -2.50 17.89 0.39
C LYS A 188 -1.81 18.88 1.33
N SER A 189 -2.48 19.97 1.71
CA SER A 189 -1.93 20.98 2.64
C SER A 189 -1.55 20.37 3.99
N TYR A 190 -2.35 19.42 4.51
CA TYR A 190 -1.97 18.67 5.70
C TYR A 190 -0.76 17.76 5.47
N LEU A 191 -0.70 17.07 4.33
CA LEU A 191 0.41 16.16 4.02
C LEU A 191 1.73 16.91 3.71
N ASP A 192 1.64 18.12 3.14
CA ASP A 192 2.81 18.96 2.83
C ASP A 192 3.62 19.32 4.08
N GLN A 193 2.99 19.34 5.26
CA GLN A 193 3.69 19.56 6.54
C GLN A 193 4.75 18.49 6.83
N PHE A 194 4.65 17.33 6.19
CA PHE A 194 5.60 16.24 6.34
C PHE A 194 6.59 16.14 5.17
N ALA A 195 6.54 17.03 4.17
CA ALA A 195 7.34 16.92 2.94
C ALA A 195 8.86 16.91 3.16
N ASP A 196 9.32 17.53 4.25
CA ASP A 196 10.74 17.58 4.64
C ASP A 196 11.14 16.53 5.67
N SER A 197 10.24 15.60 5.98
CA SER A 197 10.54 14.48 6.88
C SER A 197 11.60 13.57 6.29
N VAL A 198 12.39 12.95 7.17
CA VAL A 198 13.42 11.98 6.79
C VAL A 198 12.78 10.81 6.01
N PRO A 199 13.30 10.42 4.84
CA PRO A 199 12.72 9.37 4.01
C PRO A 199 12.46 8.04 4.74
N ALA A 200 13.37 7.63 5.62
CA ALA A 200 13.23 6.41 6.42
C ALA A 200 12.01 6.42 7.36
N VAL A 201 11.49 7.61 7.70
CA VAL A 201 10.32 7.78 8.58
C VAL A 201 9.02 7.80 7.79
N ILE A 202 9.03 8.24 6.53
CA ILE A 202 7.80 8.56 5.78
C ILE A 202 7.56 7.70 4.54
N ASN A 203 8.60 7.12 3.94
CA ASN A 203 8.44 6.28 2.77
C ASN A 203 7.99 4.88 3.16
N ASN A 204 6.92 4.40 2.54
CA ASN A 204 6.43 3.03 2.72
C ASN A 204 7.16 2.01 1.82
N SER A 205 7.74 2.48 0.71
CA SER A 205 8.47 1.64 -0.24
C SER A 205 9.98 1.78 -0.01
N ARG A 206 10.69 0.64 -0.03
CA ARG A 206 12.16 0.60 -0.14
C ARG A 206 12.63 0.54 -1.59
N ARG A 207 11.71 0.50 -2.56
CA ARG A 207 12.07 0.42 -3.98
C ARG A 207 12.68 1.75 -4.43
N PRO A 208 13.73 1.71 -5.28
CA PRO A 208 14.31 2.92 -5.82
C PRO A 208 13.34 3.58 -6.81
N GLY A 209 13.21 4.90 -6.73
CA GLY A 209 12.44 5.70 -7.68
C GLY A 209 11.69 6.83 -7.01
N TYR A 210 11.62 8.00 -7.68
CA TYR A 210 10.92 9.16 -7.13
C TYR A 210 9.44 8.87 -6.85
N HIS A 211 8.77 8.12 -7.74
CA HIS A 211 7.35 7.79 -7.62
C HIS A 211 7.00 6.90 -6.42
N GLU A 212 7.99 6.19 -5.88
CA GLU A 212 7.87 5.32 -4.70
C GLU A 212 8.04 6.09 -3.38
N THR A 213 8.37 7.39 -3.46
CA THR A 213 8.57 8.25 -2.29
C THR A 213 7.31 9.01 -1.91
N PHE A 214 7.22 9.43 -0.65
CA PHE A 214 6.16 10.31 -0.18
C PHE A 214 6.04 11.59 -1.02
N ARG A 215 7.18 12.20 -1.39
CA ARG A 215 7.22 13.39 -2.28
C ARG A 215 6.68 13.09 -3.68
N GLY A 216 7.04 11.94 -4.24
CA GLY A 216 6.47 11.48 -5.52
C GLY A 216 4.96 11.30 -5.43
N GLY A 217 4.48 10.78 -4.30
CA GLY A 217 3.06 10.71 -3.95
C GLY A 217 2.38 12.08 -3.92
N LEU A 218 2.94 13.06 -3.22
CA LEU A 218 2.45 14.44 -3.21
C LEU A 218 2.40 15.05 -4.63
N GLY A 219 3.39 14.73 -5.46
CA GLY A 219 3.40 15.12 -6.88
C GLY A 219 2.20 14.56 -7.65
N ARG A 220 1.78 13.31 -7.36
CA ARG A 220 0.58 12.72 -7.99
C ARG A 220 -0.70 13.41 -7.57
N ILE A 221 -0.84 13.79 -6.30
CA ILE A 221 -1.97 14.59 -5.82
C ILE A 221 -1.98 15.96 -6.52
N THR A 222 -0.82 16.60 -6.63
CA THR A 222 -0.66 17.89 -7.32
C THR A 222 -1.17 17.80 -8.76
N GLY A 223 -0.73 16.79 -9.51
CA GLY A 223 -1.22 16.59 -10.88
C GLY A 223 -2.72 16.31 -10.97
N ALA A 224 -3.33 15.65 -9.97
CA ALA A 224 -4.78 15.45 -9.95
C ALA A 224 -5.56 16.76 -9.69
N ILE A 225 -5.03 17.62 -8.81
CA ILE A 225 -5.55 18.97 -8.52
C ILE A 225 -5.47 19.84 -9.78
N GLU A 226 -4.30 19.92 -10.43
CA GLU A 226 -4.05 20.74 -11.61
C GLU A 226 -4.99 20.35 -12.76
N ARG A 227 -5.05 19.06 -13.12
CA ARG A 227 -5.96 18.58 -14.18
C ARG A 227 -7.43 18.91 -13.90
N THR A 228 -7.84 18.80 -12.64
CA THR A 228 -9.23 19.13 -12.27
C THR A 228 -9.48 20.64 -12.37
N GLN A 229 -8.52 21.45 -11.94
CA GLN A 229 -8.60 22.91 -12.04
C GLN A 229 -8.64 23.39 -13.49
N GLU A 230 -7.79 22.85 -14.37
CA GLU A 230 -7.80 23.13 -15.81
C GLU A 230 -9.18 22.81 -16.42
N THR A 231 -9.74 21.64 -16.11
CA THR A 231 -11.07 21.25 -16.60
C THR A 231 -12.18 22.21 -16.14
N ILE A 232 -12.10 22.71 -14.91
CA ILE A 232 -13.06 23.71 -14.38
C ILE A 232 -12.94 25.03 -15.14
N ILE A 233 -11.71 25.51 -15.38
CA ILE A 233 -11.45 26.76 -16.10
C ILE A 233 -12.01 26.65 -17.53
N GLU A 234 -11.70 25.58 -18.25
CA GLU A 234 -12.19 25.35 -19.61
C GLU A 234 -13.73 25.32 -19.68
N ALA A 235 -14.39 24.75 -18.67
CA ALA A 235 -15.85 24.72 -18.61
C ALA A 235 -16.45 26.12 -18.42
N LEU A 236 -15.84 26.95 -17.55
CA LEU A 236 -16.29 28.32 -17.29
C LEU A 236 -16.07 29.24 -18.50
N ASP A 237 -14.93 29.11 -19.19
CA ASP A 237 -14.63 29.91 -20.37
C ASP A 237 -15.62 29.63 -21.53
N ARG A 238 -16.04 28.38 -21.70
CA ARG A 238 -17.06 28.00 -22.71
C ARG A 238 -18.45 28.56 -22.40
N THR A 239 -18.77 28.82 -21.14
CA THR A 239 -20.05 29.43 -20.73
C THR A 239 -20.05 30.95 -20.80
N ALA A 240 -18.89 31.58 -21.02
CA ALA A 240 -18.74 33.04 -21.11
C ALA A 240 -18.87 33.61 -22.53
N ILE A 241 -19.03 32.74 -23.55
CA ILE A 241 -19.21 33.06 -24.98
C ILE A 241 -20.68 32.80 -25.35
#